data_AF-A0A7X8BTQ5-F1
#
_entry.id   AF-A0A7X8BTQ5-F1
#
_cell.length_a   1.000
_cell.length_b   1.000
_cell.length_c   1.000
_cell.angle_alpha   90.00
_cell.angle_beta   90.00
_cell.angle_gamma   90.00
#
_symmetry.space_group_name_H-M   'P 1'
#
loop_
_entity.id
_entity.type
_entity.pdbx_description
1 polymer ?
#
loop_
_entity_poly.entity_id
_entity_poly.type
_entity_poly.pdbx_seq_one_letter_code
_entity_poly.pdbx_strand_id
1 'polypeptide(L)'
;MKQVQLIIASLLLSVVMLSFKSYSQPTFSTAIEYNDYIIDLQNKIVAGIQDFVTEVSEGDKTSAMNSLNDMIAIIDNCLKELNTMGPWESNTAFRDAAVELFKFYKSVGQNEYVEFVDIKFKPELTDDDYAKLQAIVDRISEKEKIYDEKFATAQQNFADEFGFTIEGSKQSGGSKYTEPSVQKNMPEKSLSVVKMFLDYMIAGNQEMMKDLISPDFKKANKLDKATYRVNNYGLTGFVIFAYNDAKKQFTCHIWGSEKSWVHELVFTVAEVKGKWYIVPSSFDGEWVDPWTSVNAYVNE
;
A
#
# COMPACT_ATOMS: atom_id res chain seq x y z
N MET A 1 -11.14 -80.47 -30.81
CA MET A 1 -12.05 -79.32 -30.99
C MET A 1 -11.20 -78.19 -31.55
N LYS A 2 -11.13 -77.99 -32.89
CA LYS A 2 -11.93 -77.05 -33.71
C LYS A 2 -11.86 -75.61 -33.16
N GLN A 3 -11.14 -74.70 -33.82
CA GLN A 3 -11.64 -73.78 -34.88
C GLN A 3 -12.81 -72.90 -34.38
N VAL A 4 -12.61 -71.59 -34.14
CA VAL A 4 -12.58 -70.45 -35.10
C VAL A 4 -14.00 -69.98 -35.49
N GLN A 5 -14.21 -68.64 -35.44
CA GLN A 5 -15.16 -67.76 -36.16
C GLN A 5 -16.21 -66.99 -35.30
N LEU A 6 -16.52 -65.69 -35.52
CA LEU A 6 -15.93 -64.51 -36.20
C LEU A 6 -16.97 -63.33 -36.09
N ILE A 7 -16.52 -62.13 -35.70
CA ILE A 7 -16.77 -60.74 -36.23
C ILE A 7 -18.22 -60.25 -36.58
N ILE A 8 -18.62 -59.04 -36.11
CA ILE A 8 -18.97 -57.81 -36.91
C ILE A 8 -19.63 -56.68 -36.06
N ALA A 9 -19.16 -55.45 -36.31
CA ALA A 9 -19.80 -54.11 -36.23
C ALA A 9 -19.75 -53.24 -34.95
N SER A 10 -18.93 -52.19 -35.08
CA SER A 10 -19.23 -50.78 -34.76
C SER A 10 -19.21 -50.30 -33.31
N LEU A 11 -18.09 -49.71 -32.87
CA LEU A 11 -18.15 -48.59 -31.93
C LEU A 11 -17.23 -47.46 -32.42
N LEU A 12 -17.85 -46.31 -32.64
CA LEU A 12 -17.26 -45.09 -33.18
C LEU A 12 -16.01 -44.66 -32.41
N LEU A 13 -14.96 -44.43 -33.20
CA LEU A 13 -13.90 -43.46 -32.98
C LEU A 13 -14.53 -42.08 -32.68
N SER A 14 -14.58 -41.71 -31.40
CA SER A 14 -14.74 -40.31 -30.98
C SER A 14 -13.40 -39.86 -30.41
N VAL A 15 -12.51 -39.43 -31.30
CA VAL A 15 -11.41 -38.54 -30.91
C VAL A 15 -12.09 -37.28 -30.39
N VAL A 16 -12.21 -37.14 -29.09
CA VAL A 16 -12.41 -35.83 -28.47
C VAL A 16 -11.10 -35.09 -28.74
N MET A 17 -11.06 -34.34 -29.84
CA MET A 17 -10.12 -33.24 -29.94
C MET A 17 -10.48 -32.30 -28.79
N LEU A 18 -9.79 -32.45 -27.67
CA LEU A 18 -9.62 -31.35 -26.73
C LEU A 18 -8.96 -30.25 -27.55
N SER A 19 -9.80 -29.34 -28.06
CA SER A 19 -9.35 -28.05 -28.53
C SER A 19 -8.75 -27.36 -27.31
N PHE A 20 -7.48 -27.65 -27.01
CA PHE A 20 -6.68 -26.71 -26.25
C PHE A 20 -6.81 -25.41 -27.02
N LYS A 21 -7.57 -24.45 -26.48
CA LYS A 21 -7.46 -23.08 -26.93
C LYS A 21 -5.99 -22.75 -26.75
N SER A 22 -5.24 -22.77 -27.84
CA SER A 22 -3.88 -22.24 -27.86
C SER A 22 -4.03 -20.78 -27.50
N TYR A 23 -3.89 -20.47 -26.21
CA TYR A 23 -3.68 -19.11 -25.79
C TYR A 23 -2.36 -18.71 -26.42
N SER A 24 -2.41 -17.77 -27.36
CA SER A 24 -1.21 -17.18 -27.93
C SER A 24 -0.43 -16.57 -26.78
N GLN A 25 0.72 -17.17 -26.46
CA GLN A 25 1.64 -16.60 -25.48
C GLN A 25 2.03 -15.22 -26.01
N PRO A 26 2.03 -14.17 -25.16
CA PRO A 26 2.59 -12.90 -25.58
C PRO A 26 4.04 -13.11 -26.03
N THR A 27 4.38 -12.53 -27.17
CA THR A 27 5.73 -12.55 -27.72
C THR A 27 6.34 -11.18 -27.52
N PHE A 28 7.56 -11.14 -27.00
CA PHE A 28 8.29 -9.90 -26.75
C PHE A 28 9.52 -9.85 -27.66
N SER A 29 9.82 -8.67 -28.19
CA SER A 29 10.97 -8.44 -29.08
C SER A 29 12.21 -8.00 -28.31
N THR A 30 12.02 -7.47 -27.09
CA THR A 30 13.09 -6.96 -26.23
C THR A 30 12.83 -7.30 -24.76
N ALA A 31 13.89 -7.29 -23.95
CA ALA A 31 13.79 -7.45 -22.50
C ALA A 31 12.98 -6.32 -21.85
N ILE A 32 13.07 -5.11 -22.41
CA ILE A 32 12.29 -3.94 -21.98
C ILE A 32 10.80 -4.22 -22.16
N GLU A 33 10.37 -4.71 -23.32
CA GLU A 33 8.96 -5.08 -23.57
C GLU A 33 8.47 -6.17 -22.61
N TYR A 34 9.33 -7.16 -22.28
CA TYR A 34 9.00 -8.20 -21.28
C TYR A 34 8.82 -7.59 -19.89
N ASN A 35 9.71 -6.67 -19.51
CA ASN A 35 9.64 -5.95 -18.23
C ASN A 35 8.38 -5.09 -18.13
N ASP A 36 8.16 -4.24 -19.13
CA ASP A 36 7.09 -3.26 -19.15
C ASP A 36 5.73 -3.95 -19.12
N TYR A 37 5.60 -5.10 -19.78
CA TYR A 37 4.39 -5.89 -19.69
C TYR A 37 4.10 -6.39 -18.26
N ILE A 38 5.11 -6.83 -17.51
CA ILE A 38 4.92 -7.23 -16.10
C ILE A 38 4.52 -6.02 -15.24
N ILE A 39 5.16 -4.87 -15.48
CA ILE A 39 4.89 -3.63 -14.75
C ILE A 39 3.48 -3.11 -15.06
N ASP A 40 3.02 -3.21 -16.31
CA ASP A 40 1.65 -2.88 -16.68
C ASP A 40 0.63 -3.76 -15.96
N LEU A 41 0.92 -5.04 -15.75
CA LEU A 41 0.07 -5.92 -14.95
C LEU A 41 0.06 -5.49 -13.47
N GLN A 42 1.21 -5.11 -12.90
CA GLN A 42 1.28 -4.58 -11.53
C GLN A 42 0.45 -3.29 -11.39
N ASN A 43 0.56 -2.38 -12.35
CA ASN A 43 -0.16 -1.11 -12.36
C ASN A 43 -1.69 -1.32 -12.39
N LYS A 44 -2.18 -2.33 -13.12
CA LYS A 44 -3.61 -2.70 -13.09
C LYS A 44 -4.06 -3.14 -11.69
N ILE A 45 -3.23 -3.90 -10.99
CA ILE A 45 -3.53 -4.35 -9.61
C ILE A 45 -3.54 -3.14 -8.66
N VAL A 46 -2.55 -2.25 -8.76
CA VAL A 46 -2.48 -1.01 -7.95
C VAL A 46 -3.72 -0.16 -8.16
N ALA A 47 -4.17 0.02 -9.41
CA ALA A 47 -5.41 0.75 -9.70
C ALA A 47 -6.63 0.09 -9.03
N GLY A 48 -6.75 -1.25 -9.12
CA GLY A 48 -7.83 -1.97 -8.43
C GLY A 48 -7.78 -1.84 -6.89
N ILE A 49 -6.59 -1.78 -6.29
CA ILE A 49 -6.43 -1.51 -4.85
C ILE A 49 -6.88 -0.08 -4.52
N GLN A 50 -6.53 0.92 -5.35
CA GLN A 50 -6.95 2.31 -5.17
C GLN A 50 -8.48 2.47 -5.26
N ASP A 51 -9.12 1.79 -6.22
CA ASP A 51 -10.57 1.77 -6.35
C ASP A 51 -11.23 1.15 -5.10
N PHE A 52 -10.67 0.06 -4.58
CA PHE A 52 -11.14 -0.55 -3.34
C PHE A 52 -11.02 0.39 -2.14
N VAL A 53 -9.86 1.04 -1.97
CA VAL A 53 -9.63 1.99 -0.88
C VAL A 53 -10.60 3.17 -0.96
N THR A 54 -10.88 3.67 -2.16
CA THR A 54 -11.85 4.74 -2.40
C THR A 54 -13.24 4.33 -1.94
N GLU A 55 -13.71 3.15 -2.35
CA GLU A 55 -15.05 2.65 -1.97
C GLU A 55 -15.17 2.33 -0.47
N VAL A 56 -14.09 1.89 0.18
CA VAL A 56 -14.06 1.71 1.64
C VAL A 56 -14.14 3.03 2.40
N SER A 57 -13.57 4.10 1.83
CA SER A 57 -13.52 5.42 2.43
C SER A 57 -14.84 6.18 2.25
N GLU A 58 -15.40 6.13 1.04
CA GLU A 58 -16.47 7.02 0.59
C GLU A 58 -17.81 6.29 0.33
N GLY A 59 -17.74 4.99 0.05
CA GLY A 59 -18.89 4.17 -0.34
C GLY A 59 -19.61 3.52 0.84
N ASP A 60 -20.44 2.53 0.50
CA ASP A 60 -21.09 1.65 1.47
C ASP A 60 -20.47 0.23 1.44
N LYS A 61 -20.91 -0.62 2.37
CA LYS A 61 -20.40 -1.99 2.48
C LYS A 61 -20.55 -2.78 1.17
N THR A 62 -21.65 -2.58 0.46
CA THR A 62 -21.92 -3.29 -0.80
C THR A 62 -20.98 -2.81 -1.89
N SER A 63 -20.79 -1.50 -2.05
CA SER A 63 -19.83 -0.96 -3.03
C SER A 63 -18.39 -1.38 -2.71
N ALA A 64 -17.97 -1.32 -1.44
CA ALA A 64 -16.65 -1.78 -1.00
C ALA A 64 -16.42 -3.27 -1.31
N MET A 65 -17.41 -4.13 -1.06
CA MET A 65 -17.30 -5.56 -1.39
C MET A 65 -17.32 -5.84 -2.89
N ASN A 66 -18.08 -5.07 -3.67
CA ASN A 66 -18.06 -5.19 -5.13
C ASN A 66 -16.68 -4.82 -5.69
N SER A 67 -16.14 -3.67 -5.27
CA SER A 67 -14.80 -3.23 -5.67
C SER A 67 -13.71 -4.20 -5.24
N LEU A 68 -13.82 -4.81 -4.04
CA LEU A 68 -12.92 -5.87 -3.61
C LEU A 68 -12.95 -7.10 -4.53
N ASN A 69 -14.14 -7.53 -4.97
CA ASN A 69 -14.28 -8.64 -5.91
C ASN A 69 -13.71 -8.30 -7.29
N ASP A 70 -13.91 -7.07 -7.76
CA ASP A 70 -13.36 -6.57 -9.03
C ASP A 70 -11.83 -6.54 -8.98
N MET A 71 -11.24 -6.06 -7.88
CA MET A 71 -9.80 -6.11 -7.63
C MET A 71 -9.27 -7.56 -7.68
N ILE A 72 -9.94 -8.51 -7.02
CA ILE A 72 -9.55 -9.93 -7.07
C ILE A 72 -9.63 -10.48 -8.50
N ALA A 73 -10.65 -10.11 -9.27
CA ALA A 73 -10.80 -10.53 -10.67
C ALA A 73 -9.68 -9.95 -11.56
N ILE A 74 -9.26 -8.70 -11.33
CA ILE A 74 -8.10 -8.09 -11.99
C ILE A 74 -6.84 -8.90 -11.69
N ILE A 75 -6.59 -9.23 -10.42
CA ILE A 75 -5.42 -10.01 -10.01
C ILE A 75 -5.44 -11.40 -10.66
N ASP A 76 -6.60 -12.06 -10.73
CA ASP A 76 -6.74 -13.36 -11.38
C ASP A 76 -6.43 -13.32 -12.87
N ASN A 77 -6.86 -12.26 -13.56
CA ASN A 77 -6.51 -12.06 -14.96
C ASN A 77 -5.00 -11.79 -15.13
N CYS A 78 -4.41 -10.96 -14.28
CA CYS A 78 -2.96 -10.69 -14.32
C CYS A 78 -2.13 -11.95 -14.05
N LEU A 79 -2.53 -12.77 -13.06
CA LEU A 79 -1.89 -14.06 -12.79
C LEU A 79 -2.03 -15.02 -13.96
N LYS A 80 -3.19 -15.04 -14.63
CA LYS A 80 -3.38 -15.84 -15.84
C LYS A 80 -2.43 -15.39 -16.95
N GLU A 81 -2.31 -14.08 -17.19
CA GLU A 81 -1.37 -13.51 -18.17
C GLU A 81 0.08 -13.88 -17.84
N LEU A 82 0.55 -13.68 -16.60
CA LEU A 82 1.89 -14.06 -16.14
C LEU A 82 2.17 -15.56 -16.32
N ASN A 83 1.22 -16.43 -15.99
CA ASN A 83 1.40 -17.87 -16.15
C ASN A 83 1.44 -18.31 -17.62
N THR A 84 0.98 -17.46 -18.54
CA THR A 84 1.16 -17.64 -19.99
C THR A 84 2.40 -16.94 -20.52
N MET A 85 3.28 -16.41 -19.68
CA MET A 85 4.57 -15.89 -20.14
C MET A 85 5.61 -17.00 -20.07
N GLY A 86 6.31 -17.21 -21.19
CA GLY A 86 7.53 -18.02 -21.21
C GLY A 86 8.67 -17.38 -20.42
N PRO A 87 9.77 -18.11 -20.20
CA PRO A 87 11.02 -17.49 -19.77
C PRO A 87 11.52 -16.48 -20.80
N TRP A 88 12.18 -15.41 -20.35
CA TRP A 88 12.93 -14.52 -21.22
C TRP A 88 14.39 -15.00 -21.26
N GLU A 89 14.88 -15.45 -22.40
CA GLU A 89 16.24 -16.02 -22.54
C GLU A 89 16.60 -17.08 -21.47
N SER A 90 15.63 -17.92 -21.08
CA SER A 90 15.72 -18.93 -20.01
C SER A 90 15.65 -18.38 -18.57
N ASN A 91 15.62 -17.06 -18.38
CA ASN A 91 15.40 -16.43 -17.09
C ASN A 91 13.90 -16.34 -16.77
N THR A 92 13.49 -16.84 -15.60
CA THR A 92 12.11 -16.74 -15.08
C THR A 92 12.01 -15.90 -13.81
N ALA A 93 13.13 -15.46 -13.24
CA ALA A 93 13.18 -14.95 -11.87
C ALA A 93 12.27 -13.74 -11.67
N PHE A 94 12.26 -12.81 -12.63
CA PHE A 94 11.41 -11.61 -12.53
C PHE A 94 9.91 -11.96 -12.62
N ARG A 95 9.51 -12.76 -13.62
CA ARG A 95 8.13 -13.26 -13.75
C ARG A 95 7.69 -14.03 -12.50
N ASP A 96 8.54 -14.88 -11.95
CA ASP A 96 8.21 -15.71 -10.79
C ASP A 96 8.04 -14.84 -9.53
N ALA A 97 8.88 -13.80 -9.36
CA ALA A 97 8.70 -12.82 -8.31
C ALA A 97 7.39 -12.03 -8.46
N ALA A 98 7.02 -11.65 -9.69
CA ALA A 98 5.73 -11.03 -9.99
C ALA A 98 4.54 -11.93 -9.62
N VAL A 99 4.60 -13.22 -9.97
CA VAL A 99 3.57 -14.20 -9.62
C VAL A 99 3.41 -14.32 -8.10
N GLU A 100 4.51 -14.29 -7.35
CA GLU A 100 4.46 -14.33 -5.88
C GLU A 100 3.82 -13.08 -5.28
N LEU A 101 4.22 -11.88 -5.73
CA LEU A 101 3.62 -10.62 -5.30
C LEU A 101 2.12 -10.58 -5.59
N PHE A 102 1.70 -10.99 -6.80
CA PHE A 102 0.29 -10.95 -7.18
C PHE A 102 -0.54 -11.97 -6.40
N LYS A 103 0.03 -13.15 -6.09
CA LYS A 103 -0.61 -14.12 -5.19
C LYS A 103 -0.75 -13.58 -3.77
N PHE A 104 0.24 -12.83 -3.28
CA PHE A 104 0.13 -12.14 -2.00
C PHE A 104 -1.04 -11.15 -2.00
N TYR A 105 -1.13 -10.26 -2.99
CA TYR A 105 -2.26 -9.32 -3.10
C TYR A 105 -3.61 -10.03 -3.19
N LYS A 106 -3.70 -11.12 -3.94
CA LYS A 106 -4.91 -11.95 -3.97
C LYS A 106 -5.27 -12.48 -2.58
N SER A 107 -4.28 -13.01 -1.84
CA SER A 107 -4.52 -13.50 -0.48
C SER A 107 -4.99 -12.40 0.45
N VAL A 108 -4.42 -11.20 0.38
CA VAL A 108 -4.85 -10.03 1.16
C VAL A 108 -6.31 -9.68 0.84
N GLY A 109 -6.65 -9.62 -0.45
CA GLY A 109 -8.01 -9.35 -0.90
C GLY A 109 -9.03 -10.39 -0.43
N GLN A 110 -8.65 -11.67 -0.41
CA GLN A 110 -9.54 -12.76 -0.01
C GLN A 110 -9.72 -12.93 1.50
N ASN A 111 -8.82 -12.35 2.30
CA ASN A 111 -8.81 -12.54 3.75
C ASN A 111 -8.83 -11.19 4.47
N GLU A 112 -7.68 -10.53 4.59
CA GLU A 112 -7.52 -9.34 5.41
C GLU A 112 -8.45 -8.17 5.00
N TYR A 113 -8.68 -7.96 3.70
CA TYR A 113 -9.60 -6.90 3.25
C TYR A 113 -11.08 -7.24 3.47
N VAL A 114 -11.46 -8.52 3.43
CA VAL A 114 -12.83 -8.93 3.82
C VAL A 114 -13.06 -8.61 5.29
N GLU A 115 -12.11 -8.97 6.16
CA GLU A 115 -12.16 -8.66 7.60
C GLU A 115 -12.22 -7.14 7.83
N PHE A 116 -11.40 -6.38 7.08
CA PHE A 116 -11.38 -4.92 7.16
C PHE A 116 -12.76 -4.32 6.85
N VAL A 117 -13.38 -4.70 5.74
CA VAL A 117 -14.71 -4.21 5.34
C VAL A 117 -15.78 -4.60 6.36
N ASP A 118 -15.75 -5.84 6.86
CA ASP A 118 -16.70 -6.31 7.87
C ASP A 118 -16.65 -5.51 9.17
N ILE A 119 -15.46 -5.08 9.60
CA ILE A 119 -15.29 -4.24 10.79
C ILE A 119 -15.69 -2.79 10.47
N LYS A 120 -15.14 -2.22 9.39
CA LYS A 120 -15.30 -0.80 9.03
C LYS A 120 -16.76 -0.38 8.90
N PHE A 121 -17.62 -1.26 8.39
CA PHE A 121 -19.04 -0.96 8.14
C PHE A 121 -20.00 -1.49 9.22
N LYS A 122 -19.52 -1.72 10.45
CA LYS A 122 -20.43 -1.99 11.58
C LYS A 122 -21.31 -0.77 11.87
N PRO A 123 -22.55 -0.96 12.39
CA PRO A 123 -23.41 0.15 12.79
C PRO A 123 -22.77 1.06 13.86
N GLU A 124 -21.92 0.50 14.71
CA GLU A 124 -21.18 1.19 15.75
C GLU A 124 -19.77 0.61 15.84
N LEU A 125 -18.76 1.48 15.83
CA LEU A 125 -17.35 1.12 15.97
C LEU A 125 -16.89 1.36 17.41
N THR A 126 -16.27 0.35 18.00
CA THR A 126 -15.66 0.41 19.33
C THR A 126 -14.16 0.67 19.25
N ASP A 127 -13.52 1.02 20.36
CA ASP A 127 -12.05 1.15 20.44
C ASP A 127 -11.35 -0.17 20.05
N ASP A 128 -11.94 -1.32 20.40
CA ASP A 128 -11.45 -2.64 20.00
C ASP A 128 -11.53 -2.87 18.48
N ASP A 129 -12.54 -2.29 17.81
CA ASP A 129 -12.66 -2.37 16.36
C ASP A 129 -11.58 -1.55 15.67
N TYR A 130 -11.28 -0.35 16.16
CA TYR A 130 -10.16 0.46 15.66
C TYR A 130 -8.81 -0.24 15.87
N ALA A 131 -8.62 -0.88 17.03
CA ALA A 131 -7.41 -1.66 17.29
C ALA A 131 -7.26 -2.84 16.31
N LYS A 132 -8.36 -3.52 15.97
CA LYS A 132 -8.36 -4.60 14.97
C LYS A 132 -8.07 -4.10 13.56
N LEU A 133 -8.70 -3.00 13.14
CA LEU A 133 -8.43 -2.38 11.84
C LEU A 133 -6.94 -2.01 11.71
N GLN A 134 -6.36 -1.42 12.75
CA GLN A 134 -4.94 -1.10 12.78
C GLN A 134 -4.06 -2.36 12.69
N ALA A 135 -4.40 -3.42 13.44
CA ALA A 135 -3.67 -4.67 13.40
C ALA A 135 -3.76 -5.39 12.04
N ILE A 136 -4.84 -5.20 11.29
CA ILE A 136 -4.96 -5.67 9.91
C ILE A 136 -3.97 -4.93 9.02
N VAL A 137 -3.98 -3.60 9.07
CA VAL A 137 -3.06 -2.76 8.28
C VAL A 137 -1.61 -3.11 8.58
N ASP A 138 -1.21 -3.16 9.85
CA ASP A 138 0.17 -3.45 10.24
C ASP A 138 0.61 -4.85 9.76
N ARG A 139 -0.28 -5.85 9.81
CA ARG A 139 -0.01 -7.21 9.33
C ARG A 139 0.15 -7.26 7.81
N ILE A 140 -0.64 -6.49 7.06
CA ILE A 140 -0.49 -6.40 5.60
C ILE A 140 0.85 -5.76 5.27
N SER A 141 1.15 -4.59 5.85
CA SER A 141 2.38 -3.85 5.57
C SER A 141 3.66 -4.65 5.86
N GLU A 142 3.69 -5.39 6.98
CA GLU A 142 4.86 -6.23 7.31
C GLU A 142 5.06 -7.37 6.29
N LYS A 143 3.97 -7.98 5.81
CA LYS A 143 4.05 -9.04 4.79
C LYS A 143 4.42 -8.47 3.43
N GLU A 144 3.82 -7.34 3.05
CA GLU A 144 4.01 -6.68 1.75
C GLU A 144 5.48 -6.36 1.50
N LYS A 145 6.18 -5.82 2.50
CA LYS A 145 7.61 -5.52 2.42
C LYS A 145 8.46 -6.67 1.87
N ILE A 146 8.17 -7.91 2.28
CA ILE A 146 8.92 -9.10 1.83
C ILE A 146 8.73 -9.32 0.33
N TYR A 147 7.51 -9.16 -0.18
CA TYR A 147 7.19 -9.38 -1.58
C TYR A 147 7.65 -8.22 -2.46
N ASP A 148 7.54 -6.98 -1.97
CA ASP A 148 8.02 -5.78 -2.66
C ASP A 148 9.55 -5.80 -2.81
N GLU A 149 10.29 -6.11 -1.74
CA GLU A 149 11.75 -6.23 -1.80
C GLU A 149 12.18 -7.32 -2.79
N LYS A 150 11.47 -8.46 -2.78
CA LYS A 150 11.75 -9.57 -3.71
C LYS A 150 11.47 -9.19 -5.16
N PHE A 151 10.34 -8.53 -5.42
CA PHE A 151 9.96 -8.07 -6.75
C PHE A 151 10.94 -7.01 -7.28
N ALA A 152 11.20 -5.97 -6.50
CA ALA A 152 12.12 -4.89 -6.88
C ALA A 152 13.54 -5.41 -7.15
N THR A 153 14.04 -6.33 -6.30
CA THR A 153 15.35 -6.96 -6.51
C THR A 153 15.37 -7.78 -7.79
N ALA A 154 14.31 -8.56 -8.07
CA ALA A 154 14.24 -9.37 -9.28
C ALA A 154 14.13 -8.52 -10.55
N GLN A 155 13.39 -7.41 -10.50
CA GLN A 155 13.30 -6.45 -11.59
C GLN A 155 14.65 -5.79 -11.87
N GLN A 156 15.35 -5.32 -10.82
CA GLN A 156 16.65 -4.69 -10.96
C GLN A 156 17.68 -5.67 -11.53
N ASN A 157 17.75 -6.89 -11.02
CA ASN A 157 18.65 -7.92 -11.55
C ASN A 157 18.36 -8.23 -13.03
N PHE A 158 17.08 -8.27 -13.41
CA PHE A 158 16.67 -8.46 -14.80
C PHE A 158 17.09 -7.27 -15.69
N ALA A 159 16.91 -6.04 -15.20
CA ALA A 159 17.36 -4.83 -15.90
C ALA A 159 18.89 -4.80 -16.10
N ASP A 160 19.64 -5.15 -15.05
CA ASP A 160 21.10 -5.22 -15.09
C ASP A 160 21.60 -6.32 -16.05
N GLU A 161 20.98 -7.49 -16.02
CA GLU A 161 21.33 -8.65 -16.88
C GLU A 161 21.14 -8.33 -18.37
N PHE A 162 20.07 -7.61 -18.72
CA PHE A 162 19.73 -7.30 -20.12
C PHE A 162 20.08 -5.86 -20.53
N GLY A 163 20.79 -5.12 -19.68
CA GLY A 163 21.42 -3.84 -20.02
C GLY A 163 20.45 -2.69 -20.30
N PHE A 164 19.34 -2.61 -19.55
CA PHE A 164 18.41 -1.49 -19.64
C PHE A 164 18.16 -0.82 -18.29
N THR A 165 17.64 0.40 -18.31
CA THR A 165 17.24 1.15 -17.11
C THR A 165 15.72 1.10 -16.97
N ILE A 166 15.23 0.80 -15.76
CA ILE A 166 13.80 0.83 -15.45
C ILE A 166 13.26 2.27 -15.63
N GLU A 167 12.24 2.51 -16.43
CA GLU A 167 11.62 3.85 -16.48
C GLU A 167 10.97 4.21 -15.14
N GLY A 168 11.23 5.42 -14.62
CA GLY A 168 11.02 5.77 -13.21
C GLY A 168 12.29 5.64 -12.36
N SER A 169 13.31 4.91 -12.85
CA SER A 169 14.68 4.95 -12.32
C SER A 169 15.52 6.07 -12.96
N LYS A 170 14.92 7.26 -13.15
CA LYS A 170 15.66 8.41 -12.61
C LYS A 170 15.74 8.11 -11.12
N GLN A 171 16.81 7.42 -10.72
CA GLN A 171 17.51 7.87 -9.54
C GLN A 171 17.62 9.39 -9.73
N SER A 172 16.73 10.13 -9.05
CA SER A 172 17.11 11.41 -8.46
C SER A 172 18.53 11.16 -7.97
N GLY A 173 19.52 11.86 -8.55
CA GLY A 173 20.93 11.56 -8.29
C GLY A 173 21.08 11.31 -6.79
N GLY A 174 21.40 10.06 -6.43
CA GLY A 174 20.90 9.45 -5.19
C GLY A 174 20.88 10.41 -4.02
N SER A 175 19.68 10.82 -3.57
CA SER A 175 19.61 11.34 -2.22
C SER A 175 20.09 10.18 -1.35
N LYS A 176 21.15 10.40 -0.58
CA LYS A 176 21.71 9.42 0.35
C LYS A 176 20.80 9.28 1.57
N TYR A 177 19.49 9.29 1.36
CA TYR A 177 18.54 9.17 2.43
C TYR A 177 18.66 7.77 3.04
N THR A 178 19.30 7.71 4.19
CA THR A 178 19.34 6.53 5.03
C THR A 178 18.21 6.68 6.04
N GLU A 179 17.27 5.74 6.05
CA GLU A 179 16.20 5.76 7.04
C GLU A 179 16.79 5.72 8.46
N PRO A 180 16.31 6.60 9.36
CA PRO A 180 16.78 6.62 10.73
C PRO A 180 16.38 5.32 11.45
N SER A 181 17.26 4.83 12.32
CA SER A 181 16.93 3.70 13.18
C SER A 181 15.79 4.07 14.14
N VAL A 182 14.71 3.29 14.13
CA VAL A 182 13.55 3.52 15.00
C VAL A 182 13.89 3.19 16.45
N GLN A 183 13.68 4.16 17.34
CA GLN A 183 13.79 3.95 18.78
C GLN A 183 12.77 2.90 19.26
N LYS A 184 13.27 1.91 20.00
CA LYS A 184 12.41 0.89 20.64
C LYS A 184 11.67 1.49 21.85
N ASN A 185 10.47 0.99 22.12
CA ASN A 185 9.65 1.32 23.31
C ASN A 185 9.10 2.77 23.37
N MET A 186 8.55 3.26 22.27
CA MET A 186 7.79 4.51 22.27
C MET A 186 6.41 4.33 22.94
N PRO A 187 5.86 5.34 23.63
CA PRO A 187 4.57 5.24 24.32
C PRO A 187 3.40 5.10 23.35
N GLU A 188 2.89 3.86 23.22
CA GLU A 188 1.92 3.42 22.19
C GLU A 188 0.72 4.36 22.01
N LYS A 189 0.05 4.77 23.09
CA LYS A 189 -1.15 5.63 23.02
C LYS A 189 -0.88 7.01 22.44
N SER A 190 0.30 7.55 22.69
CA SER A 190 0.71 8.86 22.19
C SER A 190 1.40 8.77 20.82
N LEU A 191 2.03 7.63 20.53
CA LEU A 191 2.54 7.31 19.20
C LEU A 191 1.39 7.18 18.20
N SER A 192 0.28 6.52 18.60
CA SER A 192 -0.86 6.31 17.72
C SER A 192 -1.51 7.61 17.26
N VAL A 193 -1.55 8.66 18.11
CA VAL A 193 -2.08 9.96 17.66
C VAL A 193 -1.21 10.64 16.62
N VAL A 194 0.13 10.51 16.71
CA VAL A 194 1.04 11.04 15.68
C VAL A 194 0.93 10.23 14.40
N LYS A 195 0.83 8.89 14.48
CA LYS A 195 0.62 8.02 13.33
C LYS A 195 -0.68 8.36 12.61
N MET A 196 -1.81 8.40 13.33
CA MET A 196 -3.11 8.79 12.76
C MET A 196 -3.06 10.18 12.11
N PHE A 197 -2.37 11.14 12.71
CA PHE A 197 -2.24 12.48 12.14
C PHE A 197 -1.49 12.45 10.80
N LEU A 198 -0.39 11.71 10.72
CA LEU A 198 0.39 11.54 9.49
C LEU A 198 -0.37 10.74 8.42
N ASP A 199 -1.13 9.71 8.80
CA ASP A 199 -2.01 8.97 7.89
C ASP A 199 -3.11 9.88 7.30
N TYR A 200 -3.73 10.73 8.13
CA TYR A 200 -4.69 11.72 7.65
C TYR A 200 -4.04 12.81 6.78
N MET A 201 -2.76 13.09 7.01
CA MET A 201 -1.98 13.99 6.17
C MET A 201 -1.77 13.40 4.77
N ILE A 202 -1.42 12.11 4.66
CA ILE A 202 -1.34 11.37 3.39
C ILE A 202 -2.70 11.39 2.67
N ALA A 203 -3.78 11.12 3.40
CA ALA A 203 -5.12 11.12 2.84
C ALA A 203 -5.69 12.52 2.54
N GLY A 204 -4.98 13.60 2.88
CA GLY A 204 -5.47 14.97 2.75
C GLY A 204 -6.72 15.30 3.59
N ASN A 205 -7.00 14.52 4.64
CA ASN A 205 -8.24 14.60 5.40
C ASN A 205 -8.18 15.67 6.51
N GLN A 206 -8.53 16.91 6.14
CA GLN A 206 -8.51 18.06 7.04
C GLN A 206 -9.40 17.89 8.28
N GLU A 207 -10.60 17.33 8.14
CA GLU A 207 -11.53 17.22 9.27
C GLU A 207 -11.02 16.26 10.34
N MET A 208 -10.43 15.15 9.94
CA MET A 208 -9.84 14.20 10.86
C MET A 208 -8.56 14.76 11.51
N MET A 209 -7.72 15.49 10.75
CA MET A 209 -6.57 16.21 11.34
C MET A 209 -7.01 17.24 12.39
N LYS A 210 -8.07 18.01 12.12
CA LYS A 210 -8.64 18.96 13.09
C LYS A 210 -9.08 18.27 14.38
N ASP A 211 -9.64 17.06 14.31
CA ASP A 211 -10.10 16.33 15.50
C ASP A 211 -8.96 15.85 16.41
N LEU A 212 -7.74 15.76 15.88
CA LEU A 212 -6.54 15.45 16.65
C LEU A 212 -5.87 16.67 17.29
N ILE A 213 -6.27 17.90 16.93
CA ILE A 213 -5.74 19.12 17.55
C ILE A 213 -6.27 19.29 18.98
N SER A 214 -5.36 19.61 19.90
CA SER A 214 -5.64 19.77 21.32
C SER A 214 -6.81 20.73 21.59
N PRO A 215 -7.80 20.33 22.42
CA PRO A 215 -8.91 21.19 22.80
C PRO A 215 -8.45 22.43 23.57
N ASP A 216 -7.37 22.33 24.35
CA ASP A 216 -6.83 23.46 25.09
C ASP A 216 -6.23 24.51 24.15
N PHE A 217 -5.53 24.07 23.09
CA PHE A 217 -5.04 24.96 22.04
C PHE A 217 -6.18 25.65 21.30
N LYS A 218 -7.22 24.89 20.90
CA LYS A 218 -8.42 25.44 20.25
C LYS A 218 -9.08 26.50 21.11
N LYS A 219 -9.25 26.22 22.41
CA LYS A 219 -9.86 27.14 23.36
C LYS A 219 -9.02 28.41 23.55
N ALA A 220 -7.71 28.28 23.70
CA ALA A 220 -6.80 29.41 23.91
C ALA A 220 -6.81 30.38 22.72
N ASN A 221 -6.86 29.83 21.49
CA ASN A 221 -6.86 30.60 20.25
C ASN A 221 -8.25 30.90 19.69
N LYS A 222 -9.33 30.54 20.41
CA LYS A 222 -10.73 30.73 20.00
C LYS A 222 -11.02 30.17 18.60
N LEU A 223 -10.47 28.99 18.31
CA LEU A 223 -10.63 28.34 17.01
C LEU A 223 -12.06 27.84 16.82
N ASP A 224 -12.67 28.21 15.71
CA ASP A 224 -13.88 27.59 15.20
C ASP A 224 -13.49 26.51 14.17
N LYS A 225 -13.92 25.26 14.39
CA LYS A 225 -13.62 24.12 13.51
C LYS A 225 -14.00 24.39 12.05
N ALA A 226 -15.04 25.22 11.82
CA ALA A 226 -15.49 25.58 10.48
C ALA A 226 -14.53 26.53 9.74
N THR A 227 -13.68 27.29 10.46
CA THR A 227 -12.96 28.42 9.86
C THR A 227 -11.45 28.22 9.76
N TYR A 228 -10.83 27.36 10.57
CA TYR A 228 -9.39 27.12 10.47
C TYR A 228 -9.06 25.89 9.61
N ARG A 229 -7.81 25.84 9.15
CA ARG A 229 -7.18 24.76 8.41
C ARG A 229 -5.94 24.29 9.16
N VAL A 230 -5.61 23.02 9.00
CA VAL A 230 -4.37 22.47 9.55
C VAL A 230 -3.33 22.45 8.45
N ASN A 231 -2.19 23.06 8.70
CA ASN A 231 -1.07 23.05 7.76
C ASN A 231 -0.61 21.60 7.52
N ASN A 232 -0.35 21.25 6.27
CA ASN A 232 -0.03 19.89 5.87
C ASN A 232 0.89 19.83 4.67
N TYR A 233 1.67 18.75 4.58
CA TYR A 233 2.43 18.39 3.38
C TYR A 233 1.65 17.37 2.55
N GLY A 234 1.84 17.39 1.23
CA GLY A 234 1.41 16.29 0.35
C GLY A 234 2.45 15.17 0.37
N LEU A 235 2.52 14.42 1.47
CA LEU A 235 3.47 13.31 1.62
C LEU A 235 2.90 11.98 1.11
N THR A 236 3.79 11.08 0.73
CA THR A 236 3.47 9.69 0.34
C THR A 236 3.93 8.67 1.38
N GLY A 237 4.74 9.07 2.35
CA GLY A 237 5.11 8.21 3.47
C GLY A 237 5.85 8.95 4.58
N PHE A 238 6.02 8.24 5.70
CA PHE A 238 6.71 8.75 6.88
C PHE A 238 7.35 7.63 7.71
N VAL A 239 8.27 8.02 8.60
CA VAL A 239 8.78 7.18 9.69
C VAL A 239 8.88 8.00 10.96
N ILE A 240 8.33 7.48 12.06
CA ILE A 240 8.50 8.04 13.40
C ILE A 240 9.65 7.28 14.06
N PHE A 241 10.75 7.97 14.38
CA PHE A 241 11.99 7.28 14.77
C PHE A 241 12.52 7.67 16.15
N ALA A 242 12.05 8.74 16.76
CA ALA A 242 12.48 9.14 18.10
C ALA A 242 11.35 9.73 18.93
N TYR A 243 11.44 9.54 20.24
CA TYR A 243 10.55 10.12 21.24
C TYR A 243 11.34 10.76 22.39
N ASN A 244 11.08 12.04 22.63
CA ASN A 244 11.62 12.79 23.75
C ASN A 244 10.57 12.86 24.86
N ASP A 245 10.75 12.05 25.91
CA ASP A 245 9.78 11.93 27.00
C ASP A 245 9.64 13.21 27.83
N ALA A 246 10.74 13.95 28.03
CA ALA A 246 10.73 15.18 28.82
C ALA A 246 9.88 16.29 28.16
N LYS A 247 9.87 16.33 26.83
CA LYS A 247 9.11 17.31 26.04
C LYS A 247 7.80 16.76 25.48
N LYS A 248 7.55 15.45 25.65
CA LYS A 248 6.43 14.73 25.00
C LYS A 248 6.42 14.97 23.49
N GLN A 249 7.58 14.77 22.86
CA GLN A 249 7.80 15.09 21.45
C GLN A 249 8.17 13.86 20.64
N PHE A 250 7.57 13.72 19.46
CA PHE A 250 7.93 12.71 18.47
C PHE A 250 8.67 13.37 17.31
N THR A 251 9.78 12.76 16.89
CA THR A 251 10.52 13.16 15.68
C THR A 251 10.23 12.16 14.58
N CYS A 252 9.93 12.66 13.40
CA CYS A 252 9.62 11.85 12.24
C CYS A 252 10.24 12.44 10.98
N HIS A 253 10.54 11.57 10.03
CA HIS A 253 10.75 11.99 8.65
C HIS A 253 9.46 11.77 7.86
N ILE A 254 9.13 12.73 7.01
CA ILE A 254 8.07 12.63 6.00
C ILE A 254 8.68 12.84 4.63
N TRP A 255 8.06 12.29 3.58
CA TRP A 255 8.59 12.43 2.22
C TRP A 255 7.53 12.47 1.14
N GLY A 256 7.87 13.07 0.01
CA GLY A 256 7.07 13.03 -1.22
C GLY A 256 7.32 11.77 -2.05
N SER A 257 6.63 11.65 -3.19
CA SER A 257 6.79 10.54 -4.13
C SER A 257 8.27 10.25 -4.40
N GLU A 258 8.63 8.96 -4.35
CA GLU A 258 10.00 8.46 -4.57
C GLU A 258 11.05 9.10 -3.65
N LYS A 259 10.64 9.62 -2.49
CA LYS A 259 11.50 10.37 -1.57
C LYS A 259 12.22 11.55 -2.25
N SER A 260 11.55 12.17 -3.24
CA SER A 260 12.02 13.36 -3.97
C SER A 260 12.31 14.55 -3.05
N TRP A 261 11.74 14.57 -1.85
CA TRP A 261 12.13 15.43 -0.73
C TRP A 261 11.88 14.68 0.57
N VAL A 262 12.66 14.99 1.60
CA VAL A 262 12.45 14.49 2.97
C VAL A 262 12.48 15.67 3.93
N HIS A 263 11.52 15.73 4.85
CA HIS A 263 11.49 16.73 5.91
C HIS A 263 11.46 16.03 7.26
N GLU A 264 12.16 16.58 8.23
CA GLU A 264 12.03 16.18 9.63
C GLU A 264 11.04 17.10 10.32
N LEU A 265 10.00 16.49 10.90
CA LEU A 265 8.99 17.18 11.68
C LEU A 265 9.05 16.70 13.13
N VAL A 266 8.86 17.65 14.06
CA VAL A 266 8.71 17.35 15.48
C VAL A 266 7.31 17.68 15.95
N PHE A 267 6.56 16.68 16.38
CA PHE A 267 5.21 16.84 16.93
C PHE A 267 5.26 16.83 18.45
N THR A 268 4.53 17.76 19.09
CA THR A 268 4.29 17.73 20.55
C THR A 268 2.91 17.15 20.82
N VAL A 269 2.80 16.31 21.84
CA VAL A 269 1.53 15.69 22.23
C VAL A 269 1.19 15.96 23.69
N ALA A 270 -0.10 16.01 23.99
CA ALA A 270 -0.60 16.15 25.36
C ALA A 270 -1.83 15.28 25.60
N GLU A 271 -1.96 14.80 26.83
CA GLU A 271 -3.13 14.06 27.29
C GLU A 271 -4.14 15.01 27.94
N VAL A 272 -5.38 14.98 27.46
CA VAL A 272 -6.50 15.73 28.01
C VAL A 272 -7.62 14.73 28.31
N LYS A 273 -7.91 14.55 29.61
CA LYS A 273 -8.97 13.63 30.10
C LYS A 273 -8.85 12.19 29.57
N GLY A 274 -7.64 11.64 29.54
CA GLY A 274 -7.41 10.26 29.09
C GLY A 274 -7.21 10.08 27.58
N LYS A 275 -7.34 11.15 26.78
CA LYS A 275 -7.16 11.13 25.32
C LYS A 275 -5.96 11.98 24.91
N TRP A 276 -5.17 11.48 23.95
CA TRP A 276 -3.99 12.17 23.42
C TRP A 276 -4.33 13.03 22.21
N TYR A 277 -3.65 14.17 22.10
CA TYR A 277 -3.83 15.17 21.05
C TYR A 277 -2.50 15.75 20.58
N ILE A 278 -2.46 16.23 19.34
CA ILE A 278 -1.39 17.07 18.82
C ILE A 278 -1.52 18.47 19.44
N VAL A 279 -0.40 19.02 19.91
CA VAL A 279 -0.28 20.38 20.42
C VAL A 279 0.41 21.24 19.36
N PRO A 280 -0.35 22.08 18.62
CA PRO A 280 0.22 22.96 17.60
C PRO A 280 1.20 23.96 18.19
N SER A 281 2.15 24.41 17.36
CA SER A 281 3.12 25.43 17.75
C SER A 281 2.64 26.85 17.52
N SER A 282 1.76 27.03 16.54
CA SER A 282 1.37 28.33 16.03
C SER A 282 -0.05 28.30 15.44
N PHE A 283 -0.68 29.47 15.43
CA PHE A 283 -1.90 29.76 14.70
C PHE A 283 -1.75 31.15 14.07
N ASP A 284 -1.75 31.22 12.75
CA ASP A 284 -1.64 32.48 11.99
C ASP A 284 -2.74 32.56 10.92
N GLY A 285 -3.56 33.60 11.00
CA GLY A 285 -4.73 33.78 10.16
C GLY A 285 -5.75 32.64 10.32
N GLU A 286 -5.84 31.77 9.33
CA GLU A 286 -6.68 30.56 9.36
C GLU A 286 -5.89 29.26 9.54
N TRP A 287 -4.56 29.32 9.63
CA TRP A 287 -3.68 28.15 9.58
C TRP A 287 -3.13 27.78 10.95
N VAL A 288 -3.30 26.51 11.32
CA VAL A 288 -2.72 25.90 12.51
C VAL A 288 -1.51 25.08 12.10
N ASP A 289 -0.33 25.38 12.68
CA ASP A 289 0.90 24.61 12.45
C ASP A 289 1.01 23.46 13.46
N PRO A 290 0.77 22.20 13.05
CA PRO A 290 0.66 21.09 13.98
C PRO A 290 2.00 20.61 14.54
N TRP A 291 3.11 21.00 13.92
CA TRP A 291 4.48 20.64 14.31
C TRP A 291 5.16 21.79 15.07
N THR A 292 6.05 21.44 15.98
CA THR A 292 6.91 22.37 16.74
C THR A 292 8.21 22.74 16.06
N SER A 293 8.69 21.93 15.13
CA SER A 293 9.80 22.30 14.25
C SER A 293 9.70 21.58 12.92
N VAL A 294 10.25 22.22 11.90
CA VAL A 294 10.47 21.68 10.57
C VAL A 294 11.95 21.84 10.26
N ASN A 295 12.60 20.76 9.88
CA ASN A 295 13.89 20.80 9.19
C ASN A 295 13.66 20.27 7.78
N ALA A 296 13.69 21.18 6.80
CA ALA A 296 13.37 20.85 5.42
C ALA A 296 14.60 20.27 4.69
N TYR A 297 14.36 19.42 3.70
CA TYR A 297 15.37 18.79 2.83
C TYR A 297 16.48 18.07 3.59
N VAL A 298 16.09 17.21 4.52
CA VAL A 298 17.04 16.41 5.29
C VAL A 298 17.61 15.35 4.34
N ASN A 299 18.89 15.50 3.97
CA ASN A 299 19.67 14.64 3.06
C ASN A 299 19.73 15.05 1.57
N GLU A 300 19.45 16.32 1.24
CA GLU A 300 19.98 16.96 0.02
C GLU A 300 21.35 17.61 0.25
#